data_AF-A0A5R9M3P6-F1
#
_entry.id   AF-A0A5R9M3P6-F1
#
_cell.length_a   1.000
_cell.length_b   1.000
_cell.length_c   1.000
_cell.angle_alpha   90.00
_cell.angle_beta   90.00
_cell.angle_gamma   90.00
#
_symmetry.space_group_name_H-M   'P 1'
#
loop_
_entity.id
_entity.type
_entity.pdbx_description
1 polymer ?
#
loop_
_entity_poly.entity_id
_entity_poly.type
_entity_poly.pdbx_seq_one_letter_code
_entity_poly.pdbx_strand_id
1 'polypeptide(L)'
;MSSLKRRIAAGIGSTAIVVAGVVTLAPAASAAPSAPAACSTSNAVTKKTAHNGSMYIELRYSTSSRCAWGRISSSNVGNKVWVDRSSNGGSTWTGPMGMTTQQSGSDTHTPAFDDAGYVMRACGFNGTTVCTGWY
;
A
#
# COMPACT_ATOMS: atom_id res chain seq x y z
N MET A 1 6.25 -7.14 58.46
CA MET A 1 5.39 -7.71 59.50
C MET A 1 3.94 -7.56 59.03
N SER A 2 3.39 -8.64 58.49
CA SER A 2 2.31 -9.41 59.15
C SER A 2 0.94 -8.79 58.83
N SER A 3 0.19 -9.26 57.83
CA SER A 3 -0.54 -10.54 57.73
C SER A 3 -2.01 -10.41 58.10
N LEU A 4 -2.85 -11.05 57.25
CA LEU A 4 -4.18 -11.62 57.55
C LEU A 4 -5.34 -10.62 57.71
N LYS A 5 -6.59 -10.89 57.30
CA LYS A 5 -7.29 -12.18 57.21
C LYS A 5 -8.58 -12.07 56.37
N ARG A 6 -8.88 -13.16 55.65
CA ARG A 6 -10.13 -13.55 54.95
C ARG A 6 -11.43 -13.18 55.67
N ARG A 7 -12.53 -13.01 54.92
CA ARG A 7 -13.78 -13.81 55.07
C ARG A 7 -14.50 -14.02 53.74
N ILE A 8 -14.99 -15.24 53.57
CA ILE A 8 -15.82 -15.79 52.49
C ILE A 8 -17.29 -15.53 52.84
N ALA A 9 -18.15 -15.23 51.86
CA ALA A 9 -19.59 -15.52 51.97
C ALA A 9 -20.19 -15.76 50.58
N ALA A 10 -20.87 -16.90 50.46
CA ALA A 10 -21.54 -17.41 49.27
C ALA A 10 -22.96 -16.84 49.15
N GLY A 11 -23.46 -16.73 47.91
CA GLY A 11 -24.85 -16.40 47.61
C GLY A 11 -25.28 -17.06 46.31
N ILE A 12 -26.00 -18.16 46.44
CA ILE A 12 -26.64 -18.95 45.38
C ILE A 12 -27.84 -18.16 44.85
N GLY A 13 -28.03 -18.08 43.53
CA GLY A 13 -29.22 -17.41 42.99
C GLY A 13 -29.35 -17.46 41.46
N SER A 14 -29.99 -18.53 40.99
CA SER A 14 -30.91 -18.58 39.85
C SER A 14 -30.37 -18.31 38.45
N THR A 15 -30.32 -19.41 37.70
CA THR A 15 -30.30 -19.52 36.25
C THR A 15 -31.34 -18.62 35.56
N ALA A 16 -30.87 -17.71 34.73
CA ALA A 16 -31.64 -17.15 33.62
C ALA A 16 -30.89 -17.50 32.33
N ILE A 17 -31.43 -18.46 31.59
CA ILE A 17 -31.05 -18.78 30.23
C ILE A 17 -31.39 -17.55 29.39
N VAL A 18 -30.36 -16.81 28.98
CA VAL A 18 -30.51 -15.77 27.95
C VAL A 18 -29.87 -16.31 26.68
N VAL A 19 -30.75 -16.41 25.69
CA VAL A 19 -30.56 -16.92 24.33
C VAL A 19 -29.20 -16.55 23.75
N ALA A 20 -28.51 -17.58 23.25
CA ALA A 20 -27.30 -17.49 22.46
C ALA A 20 -27.54 -16.64 21.20
N GLY A 21 -27.16 -15.38 21.28
CA GLY A 21 -26.89 -14.53 20.13
C GLY A 21 -25.38 -14.27 20.06
N VAL A 22 -24.61 -15.29 19.69
CA VAL A 22 -23.17 -15.10 19.40
C VAL A 22 -23.11 -14.27 18.12
N VAL A 23 -23.00 -12.95 18.26
CA VAL A 23 -22.53 -12.10 17.17
C VAL A 23 -21.06 -12.45 16.99
N THR A 24 -20.80 -13.37 16.05
CA THR A 24 -19.46 -13.55 15.53
C THR A 24 -19.08 -12.24 14.84
N LEU A 25 -18.30 -11.41 15.54
CA LEU A 25 -17.54 -10.37 14.87
C LEU A 25 -16.65 -11.08 13.86
N ALA A 26 -17.05 -11.07 12.59
CA ALA A 26 -16.20 -11.52 11.52
C ALA A 26 -14.89 -10.72 11.62
N PRO A 27 -13.72 -11.37 11.67
CA PRO A 27 -12.48 -10.63 11.58
C PRO A 27 -12.50 -9.88 10.25
N ALA A 28 -12.25 -8.57 10.31
CA ALA A 28 -12.00 -7.77 9.13
C ALA A 28 -10.94 -8.51 8.32
N ALA A 29 -11.26 -8.87 7.08
CA ALA A 29 -10.30 -9.49 6.19
C ALA A 29 -9.11 -8.54 6.06
N SER A 30 -8.02 -8.86 6.74
CA SER A 30 -6.72 -8.23 6.49
C SER A 30 -6.50 -8.34 5.00
N ALA A 31 -6.47 -7.21 4.29
CA ALA A 31 -6.17 -7.18 2.88
C ALA A 31 -4.89 -7.99 2.68
N ALA A 32 -5.03 -9.17 2.08
CA ALA A 32 -3.88 -10.00 1.78
C ALA A 32 -2.90 -9.12 1.00
N PRO A 33 -1.59 -9.19 1.29
CA PRO A 33 -0.61 -8.58 0.39
C PRO A 33 -0.90 -9.19 -0.97
N SER A 34 -1.38 -8.37 -1.90
CA SER A 34 -1.59 -8.78 -3.28
C SER A 34 -0.24 -9.31 -3.74
N ALA A 35 -0.12 -10.63 -3.85
CA ALA A 35 1.02 -11.26 -4.46
C ALA A 35 1.27 -10.53 -5.79
N PRO A 36 2.53 -10.32 -6.20
CA PRO A 36 2.74 -9.82 -7.54
C PRO A 36 2.01 -10.79 -8.47
N ALA A 37 0.99 -10.31 -9.18
CA ALA A 37 0.57 -11.00 -10.39
C ALA A 37 1.84 -11.20 -11.24
N ALA A 38 1.82 -12.15 -12.17
CA ALA A 38 2.92 -12.30 -13.12
C ALA A 38 2.96 -11.06 -14.04
N CYS A 39 3.46 -9.95 -13.52
CA CYS A 39 3.49 -8.66 -14.16
C CYS A 39 4.55 -8.70 -15.25
N SER A 40 4.11 -8.88 -16.49
CA SER A 40 4.96 -8.66 -17.64
C SER A 40 5.14 -7.17 -17.87
N THR A 41 6.39 -6.72 -18.01
CA THR A 41 6.74 -5.33 -18.35
C THR A 41 6.86 -5.10 -19.86
N SER A 42 6.64 -6.14 -20.66
CA SER A 42 6.70 -6.10 -22.12
C SER A 42 5.68 -5.12 -22.71
N ASN A 43 6.07 -4.40 -23.77
CA ASN A 43 5.23 -3.41 -24.48
C ASN A 43 4.63 -2.31 -23.59
N ALA A 44 5.23 -2.06 -22.43
CA ALA A 44 4.74 -1.04 -21.53
C ALA A 44 4.96 0.37 -22.09
N VAL A 45 4.01 1.23 -21.76
CA VAL A 45 4.01 2.63 -22.17
C VAL A 45 4.02 3.53 -20.95
N THR A 46 4.54 4.75 -21.11
CA THR A 46 4.42 5.78 -20.08
C THR A 46 3.02 6.36 -20.19
N LYS A 47 2.22 6.21 -19.12
CA LYS A 47 0.84 6.73 -19.09
C LYS A 47 0.77 8.15 -18.55
N LYS A 48 1.62 8.45 -17.57
CA LYS A 48 1.71 9.76 -16.92
C LYS A 48 3.15 10.07 -16.59
N THR A 49 3.48 11.35 -16.66
CA THR A 49 4.80 11.88 -16.31
C THR A 49 4.63 13.07 -15.40
N ALA A 50 5.52 13.21 -14.44
CA ALA A 50 5.76 14.41 -13.65
C ALA A 50 7.27 14.66 -13.59
N HIS A 51 7.66 15.81 -13.07
CA HIS A 51 9.07 16.14 -12.86
C HIS A 51 9.24 16.92 -11.55
N ASN A 52 10.41 16.76 -10.94
CA ASN A 52 10.85 17.61 -9.84
C ASN A 52 12.32 18.01 -10.09
N GLY A 53 12.53 19.24 -10.54
CA GLY A 53 13.83 19.66 -11.08
C GLY A 53 14.22 18.80 -12.29
N SER A 54 15.41 18.20 -12.26
CA SER A 54 15.91 17.32 -13.33
C SER A 54 15.35 15.89 -13.26
N MET A 55 14.73 15.49 -12.15
CA MET A 55 14.20 14.13 -11.98
C MET A 55 12.86 14.00 -12.71
N TYR A 56 12.78 13.10 -13.69
CA TYR A 56 11.53 12.68 -14.31
C TYR A 56 10.93 11.53 -13.51
N ILE A 57 9.62 11.56 -13.32
CA ILE A 57 8.84 10.50 -12.65
C ILE A 57 7.80 10.01 -13.64
N GLU A 58 7.81 8.72 -13.94
CA GLU A 58 6.93 8.11 -14.93
C GLU A 58 6.11 6.99 -14.30
N LEU A 59 4.80 7.03 -14.54
CA LEU A 59 3.94 5.87 -14.37
C LEU A 59 4.00 5.05 -15.64
N ARG A 60 4.70 3.91 -15.55
CA ARG A 60 4.78 2.91 -16.61
C ARG A 60 3.65 1.91 -16.44
N TYR A 61 3.04 1.48 -17.54
CA TYR A 61 1.92 0.56 -17.51
C TYR A 61 1.98 -0.42 -18.69
N SER A 62 1.75 -1.70 -18.40
CA SER A 62 1.57 -2.74 -19.40
C SER A 62 0.08 -3.13 -19.48
N THR A 63 -0.54 -2.93 -20.64
CA THR A 63 -1.95 -3.26 -20.85
C THR A 63 -2.21 -4.76 -20.96
N SER A 64 -1.20 -5.56 -21.33
CA SER A 64 -1.35 -7.02 -21.45
C SER A 64 -1.40 -7.72 -20.09
N SER A 65 -0.65 -7.21 -19.10
CA SER A 65 -0.59 -7.75 -17.73
C SER A 65 -1.36 -6.90 -16.72
N ARG A 66 -1.90 -5.75 -17.13
CA ARG A 66 -2.59 -4.77 -16.27
C ARG A 66 -1.76 -4.33 -15.05
N CYS A 67 -0.44 -4.25 -15.24
CA CYS A 67 0.47 -3.86 -14.17
C CYS A 67 1.06 -2.48 -14.39
N ALA A 68 1.23 -1.75 -13.28
CA ALA A 68 1.87 -0.44 -13.24
C ALA A 68 3.13 -0.45 -12.37
N TRP A 69 4.09 0.41 -12.69
CA TRP A 69 5.25 0.68 -11.85
C TRP A 69 5.72 2.12 -12.01
N GLY A 70 6.41 2.60 -10.97
CA GLY A 70 7.05 3.91 -10.97
C GLY A 70 8.45 3.79 -11.52
N ARG A 71 8.85 4.74 -12.36
CA ARG A 71 10.23 4.90 -12.81
C ARG A 71 10.67 6.33 -12.58
N ILE A 72 11.88 6.50 -12.09
CA ILE A 72 12.58 7.79 -12.11
C ILE A 72 13.73 7.74 -13.10
N SER A 73 13.92 8.84 -13.82
CA SER A 73 15.08 9.04 -14.68
C SER A 73 15.71 10.42 -14.50
N SER A 74 16.98 10.56 -14.89
CA SER A 74 17.77 11.79 -14.66
C SER A 74 17.80 12.21 -13.18
N SER A 75 17.90 11.21 -12.31
CA SER A 75 17.78 11.33 -10.86
C SER A 75 19.13 11.09 -10.17
N ASN A 76 19.33 11.72 -9.01
CA ASN A 76 20.54 11.54 -8.19
C ASN A 76 20.41 10.33 -7.26
N VAL A 77 21.56 9.76 -6.89
CA VAL A 77 21.63 8.73 -5.86
C VAL A 77 20.98 9.22 -4.56
N GLY A 78 20.19 8.35 -3.93
CA GLY A 78 19.42 8.66 -2.72
C GLY A 78 17.99 9.13 -2.97
N ASN A 79 17.67 9.57 -4.19
CA ASN A 79 16.28 9.85 -4.58
C ASN A 79 15.45 8.57 -4.61
N LYS A 80 14.14 8.69 -4.41
CA LYS A 80 13.24 7.54 -4.25
C LYS A 80 12.10 7.59 -5.26
N VAL A 81 11.59 6.42 -5.61
CA VAL A 81 10.39 6.23 -6.42
C VAL A 81 9.50 5.17 -5.80
N TRP A 82 8.19 5.34 -5.84
CA TRP A 82 7.19 4.36 -5.44
C TRP A 82 5.94 4.50 -6.30
N VAL A 83 4.97 3.60 -6.12
CA VAL A 83 3.62 3.78 -6.65
C VAL A 83 2.61 3.85 -5.51
N ASP A 84 1.56 4.62 -5.73
CA ASP A 84 0.37 4.61 -4.89
C ASP A 84 -0.81 4.05 -5.70
N ARG A 85 -1.79 3.52 -4.99
CA ARG A 85 -3.02 2.98 -5.55
C ARG A 85 -4.24 3.60 -4.90
N SER A 86 -5.31 3.82 -5.67
CA SER A 86 -6.56 4.38 -5.14
C SER A 86 -7.76 3.59 -5.60
N SER A 87 -8.60 3.21 -4.63
CA SER A 87 -9.89 2.54 -4.88
C SER A 87 -11.05 3.50 -5.08
N ASN A 88 -10.82 4.82 -4.94
CA ASN A 88 -11.86 5.85 -4.98
C ASN A 88 -11.49 7.00 -5.94
N GLY A 89 -10.90 6.65 -7.08
CA GLY A 89 -10.63 7.61 -8.17
C GLY A 89 -9.61 8.70 -7.83
N GLY A 90 -8.71 8.43 -6.88
CA GLY A 90 -7.63 9.33 -6.48
C GLY A 90 -7.95 10.25 -5.30
N SER A 91 -9.11 10.08 -4.65
CA SER A 91 -9.47 10.86 -3.46
C SER A 91 -8.59 10.51 -2.26
N THR A 92 -8.29 9.21 -2.08
CA THR A 92 -7.30 8.72 -1.12
C THR A 92 -6.37 7.71 -1.76
N TRP A 93 -5.19 7.54 -1.19
CA TRP A 93 -4.10 6.75 -1.76
C TRP A 93 -3.55 5.77 -0.74
N THR A 94 -3.46 4.50 -1.13
CA THR A 94 -2.73 3.45 -0.44
C THR A 94 -1.32 3.38 -1.02
N GLY A 95 -0.33 3.61 -0.16
CA GLY A 95 1.08 3.62 -0.50
C GLY A 95 1.92 4.04 0.70
N PRO A 96 3.26 4.09 0.57
CA PRO A 96 4.02 3.85 -0.67
C PRO A 96 4.21 2.36 -0.96
N MET A 97 3.87 1.92 -2.19
CA MET A 97 4.10 0.55 -2.64
C MET A 97 5.42 0.45 -3.43
N GLY A 98 6.25 -0.55 -3.10
CA GLY A 98 7.46 -0.86 -3.86
C GLY A 98 8.52 0.24 -3.84
N MET A 99 8.59 1.03 -2.76
CA MET A 99 9.54 2.13 -2.67
C MET A 99 10.97 1.65 -2.94
N THR A 100 11.59 2.26 -3.95
CA THR A 100 12.92 1.94 -4.43
C THR A 100 13.78 3.21 -4.40
N THR A 101 15.03 3.08 -3.98
CA THR A 101 15.97 4.20 -3.89
C THR A 101 16.99 4.08 -5.02
N GLN A 102 17.26 5.18 -5.74
CA GLN A 102 18.32 5.26 -6.73
C GLN A 102 19.66 4.97 -6.03
N GLN A 103 20.30 3.86 -6.38
CA GLN A 103 21.61 3.50 -5.85
C GLN A 103 22.75 3.93 -6.79
N SER A 104 22.51 3.89 -8.10
CA SER A 104 23.48 4.23 -9.14
C SER A 104 22.78 4.42 -10.49
N GLY A 105 23.49 4.91 -11.50
CA GLY A 105 22.94 5.14 -12.85
C GLY A 105 21.92 6.29 -12.90
N SER A 106 21.13 6.33 -13.98
CA SER A 106 20.14 7.38 -14.23
C SER A 106 18.72 6.87 -14.44
N ASP A 107 18.48 5.58 -14.21
CA ASP A 107 17.17 4.92 -14.29
C ASP A 107 16.99 4.06 -13.04
N THR A 108 15.86 4.19 -12.36
CA THR A 108 15.47 3.32 -11.25
C THR A 108 13.97 3.15 -11.28
N HIS A 109 13.51 1.94 -11.02
CA HIS A 109 12.09 1.63 -11.04
C HIS A 109 11.67 0.74 -9.88
N THR A 110 10.39 0.83 -9.53
CA THR A 110 9.76 -0.09 -8.58
C THR A 110 9.56 -1.46 -9.21
N PRO A 111 9.23 -2.49 -8.41
CA PRO A 111 8.51 -3.65 -8.92
C PRO A 111 7.20 -3.23 -9.61
N ALA A 112 6.69 -4.09 -10.49
CA ALA A 112 5.39 -3.91 -11.11
C ALA A 112 4.28 -4.51 -10.24
N PHE A 113 3.14 -3.83 -10.18
CA PHE A 113 1.99 -4.23 -9.39
C PHE A 113 0.73 -4.25 -10.27
N ASP A 114 -0.05 -5.31 -10.17
CA ASP A 114 -1.37 -5.46 -10.83
C ASP A 114 -2.32 -4.37 -10.37
N ASP A 115 -3.04 -3.69 -11.27
CA ASP A 115 -3.92 -2.58 -10.89
C ASP A 115 -5.14 -3.02 -10.08
N ALA A 116 -5.56 -4.28 -10.17
CA ALA A 116 -6.76 -4.86 -9.56
C ALA A 116 -8.06 -4.06 -9.82
N GLY A 117 -8.11 -3.31 -10.92
CA GLY A 117 -9.21 -2.40 -11.26
C GLY A 117 -9.19 -1.06 -10.52
N TYR A 118 -8.12 -0.76 -9.81
CA TYR A 118 -7.88 0.52 -9.14
C TYR A 118 -7.05 1.46 -10.02
N VAL A 119 -7.10 2.76 -9.73
CA VAL A 119 -6.19 3.71 -10.40
C VAL A 119 -4.85 3.77 -9.69
N MET A 120 -3.78 3.97 -10.45
CA MET A 120 -2.42 4.03 -9.93
C MET A 120 -1.72 5.33 -10.31
N ARG A 121 -0.80 5.79 -9.46
CA ARG A 121 0.12 6.91 -9.76
C ARG A 121 1.53 6.55 -9.34
N ALA A 122 2.52 7.17 -9.98
CA ALA A 122 3.92 7.10 -9.54
C ALA A 122 4.26 8.35 -8.74
N CYS A 123 5.09 8.20 -7.72
CA CYS A 123 5.59 9.30 -6.92
C CYS A 123 7.10 9.19 -6.77
N GLY A 124 7.77 10.33 -6.65
CA GLY A 124 9.19 10.41 -6.43
C GLY A 124 9.54 11.41 -5.34
N PHE A 125 10.69 11.20 -4.70
CA PHE A 125 11.24 12.08 -3.67
C PHE A 125 12.71 12.40 -3.96
N ASN A 126 13.02 13.69 -4.03
CA ASN A 126 14.38 14.24 -4.13
C ASN A 126 14.60 15.41 -3.15
N GLY A 127 13.93 15.37 -1.99
CA GLY A 127 13.81 16.48 -1.04
C GLY A 127 12.37 16.98 -0.90
N THR A 128 11.55 16.77 -1.93
CA THR A 128 10.10 16.97 -1.89
C THR A 128 9.39 15.86 -2.66
N THR A 129 8.23 15.44 -2.18
CA THR A 129 7.40 14.45 -2.85
C THR A 129 6.61 15.09 -3.99
N VAL A 130 6.77 14.55 -5.20
CA VAL A 130 5.96 14.89 -6.37
C VAL A 130 5.38 13.61 -6.95
N CYS A 131 4.13 13.66 -7.38
CA CYS A 131 3.43 12.53 -7.97
C CYS A 131 2.94 12.85 -9.38
N THR A 132 2.85 11.83 -10.22
CA THR A 132 2.16 11.91 -11.51
C THR A 132 0.65 12.09 -11.32
N GLY A 133 -0.05 12.42 -12.40
CA GLY A 133 -1.47 12.08 -12.51
C GLY A 133 -1.69 10.56 -12.43
N TRP A 134 -2.94 10.11 -12.44
CA TRP A 134 -3.28 8.69 -12.34
C TRP A 134 -3.79 8.09 -13.65
N TYR A 135 -3.70 6.77 -13.73
CA TYR A 135 -4.21 5.94 -14.81
C TYR A 135 -4.87 4.69 -14.23
#